data_AF-A0A5C6XP17-F1
#
_entry.id   AF-A0A5C6XP17-F1
#
_cell.length_a   1.000
_cell.length_b   1.000
_cell.length_c   1.000
_cell.angle_alpha   90.00
_cell.angle_beta   90.00
_cell.angle_gamma   90.00
#
_symmetry.space_group_name_H-M   'P 1'
#
loop_
_entity.id
_entity.type
_entity.pdbx_description
1 polymer ?
#
loop_
_entity_poly.entity_id
_entity_poly.type
_entity_poly.pdbx_seq_one_letter_code
_entity_poly.pdbx_strand_id
1 'polypeptide(L)'
;MKMNTQLRWMFTLAAAGAMTLTLVPEADAARRASLGQNRLILDKNDVYLFPQTSTEYNNLLSLEYGGAQNAGSGLALIGNDAMVFGLGIYRGDLFTAQSYPYNLGHPNLGNIGNPLAPISPQAHTIFDLFAGFDMGAGSAGARLSLGNGGFRNVDGEDVVDAETHNFVGLTLGYSMMGDTRVDTGLNIQFNSGNQINGGDDVLDVTRLAIGATARAYVPMAERTSLGILGDVTFESNGLTGRTYDANGDETSSTEASSSAFGIMAGVGPVFELKEATTLAGYALLGVATEGTDPDVETDFDRQRVTTYLTPGLHVAADIQLLDWLYFRTGAQYTYLGATTSNEIDPNAGNNVRDTTTANIRTSDFGWRAGLGVELGDFTLDGAFQAGFITNGPDFLGGAGGGMFTSVAAGYRF
;
A
#
# COMPACT_ATOMS: atom_id res chain seq x y z
N MET A 1 -12.76 53.67 -4.19
CA MET A 1 -12.81 52.76 -3.03
C MET A 1 -12.15 51.46 -3.47
N LYS A 2 -10.90 51.22 -3.05
CA LYS A 2 -10.05 50.12 -3.52
C LYS A 2 -10.46 48.84 -2.80
N MET A 3 -10.91 47.84 -3.56
CA MET A 3 -11.26 46.52 -3.04
C MET A 3 -9.98 45.71 -2.81
N ASN A 4 -9.91 45.07 -1.65
CA ASN A 4 -8.70 44.58 -1.00
C ASN A 4 -8.22 43.25 -1.61
N THR A 5 -6.94 43.19 -1.99
CA THR A 5 -6.28 42.06 -2.67
C THR A 5 -6.03 40.85 -1.75
N GLN A 6 -6.43 40.92 -0.48
CA GLN A 6 -6.23 39.86 0.51
C GLN A 6 -7.33 38.80 0.56
N LEU A 7 -8.48 39.00 -0.11
CA LEU A 7 -9.56 38.00 -0.13
C LEU A 7 -9.40 36.93 -1.23
N ARG A 8 -8.42 37.08 -2.13
CA ARG A 8 -8.14 36.11 -3.20
C ARG A 8 -7.22 34.96 -2.78
N TRP A 9 -6.53 35.07 -1.65
CA TRP A 9 -5.64 34.01 -1.15
C TRP A 9 -6.32 33.04 -0.18
N MET A 10 -7.53 33.35 0.31
CA MET A 10 -8.28 32.47 1.21
C MET A 10 -9.25 31.51 0.51
N PHE A 11 -9.50 31.67 -0.80
CA PHE A 11 -10.36 30.76 -1.56
C PHE A 11 -9.61 29.75 -2.43
N THR A 12 -8.28 29.85 -2.50
CA THR A 12 -7.43 28.89 -3.22
C THR A 12 -6.95 27.74 -2.33
N LEU A 13 -7.10 27.84 -1.00
CA LEU A 13 -6.76 26.76 -0.05
C LEU A 13 -7.94 25.86 0.36
N ALA A 14 -9.17 26.19 -0.06
CA ALA A 14 -10.36 25.39 0.25
C ALA A 14 -10.83 24.51 -0.92
N ALA A 15 -10.11 24.53 -2.06
CA ALA A 15 -10.43 23.75 -3.27
C ALA A 15 -9.36 22.70 -3.63
N ALA A 16 -8.30 22.54 -2.82
CA ALA A 16 -7.29 21.49 -2.96
C ALA A 16 -7.44 20.39 -1.87
N GLY A 17 -8.54 20.40 -1.12
CA GLY A 17 -8.83 19.47 -0.01
C GLY A 17 -9.75 18.31 -0.40
N ALA A 18 -9.91 18.02 -1.69
CA ALA A 18 -10.48 16.78 -2.19
C ALA A 18 -9.37 16.00 -2.89
N MET A 19 -8.33 15.66 -2.12
CA MET A 19 -7.52 14.50 -2.48
C MET A 19 -8.44 13.29 -2.35
N THR A 20 -9.06 12.88 -3.46
CA THR A 20 -9.31 11.47 -3.69
C THR A 20 -7.96 10.78 -3.51
N LEU A 21 -7.74 10.22 -2.32
CA LEU A 21 -6.74 9.19 -2.11
C LEU A 21 -7.15 8.03 -3.01
N THR A 22 -6.68 8.06 -4.26
CA THR A 22 -6.49 6.87 -5.04
C THR A 22 -5.51 6.04 -4.23
N LEU A 23 -6.03 5.04 -3.50
CA LEU A 23 -5.18 3.97 -2.99
C LEU A 23 -4.48 3.41 -4.23
N VAL A 24 -3.16 3.62 -4.32
CA VAL A 24 -2.37 3.05 -5.39
C VAL A 24 -2.35 1.54 -5.15
N PRO A 25 -2.57 0.73 -6.18
CA PRO A 25 -2.96 -0.65 -5.97
C PRO A 25 -1.80 -1.46 -5.37
N GLU A 26 -2.11 -2.30 -4.37
CA GLU A 26 -1.55 -3.67 -4.32
C GLU A 26 -1.71 -4.29 -5.72
N ALA A 27 -0.96 -5.32 -6.12
CA ALA A 27 -1.30 -6.07 -7.35
C ALA A 27 -2.84 -6.17 -7.47
N ASP A 28 -3.43 -5.48 -8.47
CA ASP A 28 -4.75 -4.84 -8.35
C ASP A 28 -5.89 -5.87 -8.28
N ALA A 29 -6.15 -6.41 -7.09
CA ALA A 29 -7.24 -7.36 -6.88
C ALA A 29 -8.57 -6.61 -6.97
N ALA A 30 -9.20 -6.64 -8.14
CA ALA A 30 -10.54 -6.08 -8.35
C ALA A 30 -11.53 -6.58 -7.28
N ARG A 31 -11.43 -7.86 -6.88
CA ARG A 31 -12.21 -8.43 -5.78
C ARG A 31 -11.92 -7.74 -4.43
N ARG A 32 -10.66 -7.71 -3.97
CA ARG A 32 -10.25 -7.03 -2.73
C ARG A 32 -10.61 -5.54 -2.73
N ALA A 33 -10.42 -4.86 -3.87
CA ALA A 33 -10.76 -3.45 -4.05
C ALA A 33 -12.27 -3.21 -3.88
N SER A 34 -13.12 -4.06 -4.45
CA SER A 34 -14.57 -3.96 -4.29
C SER A 34 -15.05 -4.17 -2.85
N LEU A 35 -14.29 -4.92 -2.04
CA LEU A 35 -14.54 -5.18 -0.63
C LEU A 35 -13.95 -4.10 0.30
N GLY A 36 -13.55 -2.93 -0.22
CA GLY A 36 -12.99 -1.88 0.63
C GLY A 36 -11.70 -2.28 1.32
N GLN A 37 -10.88 -3.13 0.68
CA GLN A 37 -9.62 -3.63 1.22
C GLN A 37 -9.77 -4.44 2.54
N ASN A 38 -10.98 -4.95 2.84
CA ASN A 38 -11.22 -5.73 4.05
C ASN A 38 -10.34 -6.98 4.08
N ARG A 39 -9.52 -7.14 5.13
CA ARG A 39 -8.55 -8.24 5.25
C ARG A 39 -9.08 -9.54 5.83
N LEU A 40 -10.28 -9.51 6.40
CA LEU A 40 -10.90 -10.67 7.02
C LEU A 40 -11.67 -11.54 6.02
N ILE A 41 -11.96 -11.05 4.82
CA ILE A 41 -12.43 -11.89 3.71
C ILE A 41 -11.19 -12.40 2.97
N LEU A 42 -11.01 -13.71 2.80
CA LEU A 42 -9.82 -14.25 2.11
C LEU A 42 -9.87 -13.93 0.61
N ASP A 43 -8.71 -13.72 -0.03
CA ASP A 43 -8.58 -13.46 -1.46
C ASP A 43 -7.31 -14.07 -2.06
N LYS A 44 -7.33 -14.39 -3.36
CA LYS A 44 -6.16 -14.91 -4.08
C LYS A 44 -4.93 -14.01 -4.00
N ASN A 45 -5.10 -12.69 -3.86
CA ASN A 45 -3.97 -11.77 -3.71
C ASN A 45 -3.39 -11.77 -2.28
N ASP A 46 -3.95 -12.56 -1.37
CA ASP A 46 -3.32 -12.82 -0.07
C ASP A 46 -1.97 -13.52 -0.21
N VAL A 47 -1.67 -14.18 -1.34
CA VAL A 47 -0.37 -14.81 -1.60
C VAL A 47 0.81 -13.83 -1.56
N TYR A 48 0.56 -12.55 -1.83
CA TYR A 48 1.60 -11.52 -1.77
C TYR A 48 1.99 -11.17 -0.33
N LEU A 49 1.04 -11.27 0.60
CA LEU A 49 1.23 -10.99 2.04
C LEU A 49 1.59 -12.27 2.81
N PHE A 50 0.97 -13.37 2.43
CA PHE A 50 1.01 -14.68 3.05
C PHE A 50 1.35 -15.72 1.97
N PRO A 51 2.62 -15.83 1.54
CA PRO A 51 3.01 -16.69 0.41
C PRO A 51 2.66 -18.17 0.58
N GLN A 52 2.50 -18.64 1.81
CA GLN A 52 2.01 -19.98 2.13
C GLN A 52 0.58 -20.24 1.64
N THR A 53 -0.25 -19.20 1.46
CA THR A 53 -1.62 -19.35 0.93
C THR A 53 -1.63 -19.73 -0.54
N SER A 54 -0.48 -19.73 -1.23
CA SER A 54 -0.38 -20.25 -2.59
C SER A 54 -0.81 -21.72 -2.70
N THR A 55 -0.71 -22.50 -1.61
CA THR A 55 -1.22 -23.89 -1.57
C THR A 55 -2.75 -23.95 -1.64
N GLU A 56 -3.47 -22.91 -1.21
CA GLU A 56 -4.93 -22.81 -1.31
C GLU A 56 -5.39 -22.41 -2.72
N TYR A 57 -4.50 -21.76 -3.48
CA TYR A 57 -4.73 -21.23 -4.83
C TYR A 57 -3.89 -21.94 -5.91
N ASN A 58 -3.60 -23.23 -5.72
CA ASN A 58 -2.85 -24.01 -6.69
C ASN A 58 -3.53 -24.06 -8.08
N ASN A 59 -2.69 -24.18 -9.12
CA ASN A 59 -3.10 -24.22 -10.53
C ASN A 59 -4.00 -23.06 -10.95
N LEU A 60 -3.57 -21.84 -10.63
CA LEU A 60 -4.28 -20.60 -10.90
C LEU A 60 -3.51 -19.76 -11.92
N LEU A 61 -4.20 -19.29 -12.95
CA LEU A 61 -3.77 -18.15 -13.76
C LEU A 61 -4.71 -16.98 -13.47
N SER A 62 -4.17 -15.84 -13.08
CA SER A 62 -4.92 -14.60 -12.85
C SER A 62 -4.28 -13.46 -13.61
N LEU A 63 -5.10 -12.65 -14.27
CA LEU A 63 -4.71 -11.45 -14.99
C LEU A 63 -5.58 -10.29 -14.53
N GLU A 64 -4.97 -9.17 -14.19
CA GLU A 64 -5.67 -8.02 -13.64
C GLU A 64 -5.28 -6.77 -14.41
N TYR A 65 -6.29 -6.03 -14.84
CA TYR A 65 -6.16 -4.73 -15.45
C TYR A 65 -6.52 -3.66 -14.42
N GLY A 66 -5.60 -2.74 -14.16
CA GLY A 66 -5.82 -1.65 -13.22
C GLY A 66 -6.31 -0.37 -13.87
N GLY A 67 -6.77 0.57 -13.04
CA GLY A 67 -7.45 1.80 -13.49
C GLY A 67 -6.54 2.88 -14.07
N ALA A 68 -5.24 2.62 -14.13
CA ALA A 68 -4.22 3.56 -14.59
C ALA A 68 -3.35 2.94 -15.68
N GLN A 69 -2.73 3.78 -16.51
CA GLN A 69 -1.90 3.37 -17.66
C GLN A 69 -0.77 2.38 -17.30
N ASN A 70 -0.34 2.39 -16.04
CA ASN A 70 0.71 1.51 -15.54
C ASN A 70 0.24 0.62 -14.38
N ALA A 71 -1.04 0.33 -14.27
CA ALA A 71 -1.58 -0.56 -13.26
C ALA A 71 -2.03 -1.87 -13.90
N GLY A 72 -1.66 -2.99 -13.28
CA GLY A 72 -2.07 -4.33 -13.72
C GLY A 72 -1.15 -5.40 -13.17
N SER A 73 -1.65 -6.62 -13.11
CA SER A 73 -0.93 -7.77 -12.58
C SER A 73 -1.19 -9.03 -13.40
N GLY A 74 -0.27 -9.97 -13.32
CA GLY A 74 -0.41 -11.33 -13.77
C GLY A 74 0.17 -12.25 -12.71
N LEU A 75 -0.55 -13.31 -12.37
CA LEU A 75 -0.15 -14.30 -11.39
C LEU A 75 -0.39 -15.70 -11.98
N ALA A 76 0.64 -16.53 -11.97
CA ALA A 76 0.54 -17.93 -12.31
C ALA A 76 1.04 -18.75 -11.13
N LEU A 77 0.21 -19.65 -10.62
CA LEU A 77 0.53 -20.62 -9.57
C LEU A 77 0.37 -22.02 -10.15
N ILE A 78 1.39 -22.87 -10.03
CA ILE A 78 1.40 -24.23 -10.58
C ILE A 78 1.85 -25.17 -9.47
N GLY A 79 1.11 -26.25 -9.27
CA GLY A 79 1.49 -27.24 -8.28
C GLY A 79 0.36 -28.20 -7.92
N ASN A 80 0.43 -28.69 -6.69
CA ASN A 80 -0.59 -29.54 -6.10
C ASN A 80 -0.83 -29.11 -4.65
N ASP A 81 -1.60 -29.89 -3.90
CA ASP A 81 -1.93 -29.57 -2.51
C ASP A 81 -0.69 -29.59 -1.60
N ALA A 82 0.36 -30.33 -1.95
CA ALA A 82 1.58 -30.44 -1.15
C ALA A 82 2.57 -29.30 -1.42
N MET A 83 2.70 -28.87 -2.67
CA MET A 83 3.71 -27.90 -3.09
C MET A 83 3.25 -27.08 -4.29
N VAL A 84 3.42 -25.77 -4.19
CA VAL A 84 3.07 -24.81 -5.24
C VAL A 84 4.25 -23.89 -5.51
N PHE A 85 4.50 -23.65 -6.79
CA PHE A 85 5.40 -22.59 -7.24
C PHE A 85 4.62 -21.57 -8.02
N GLY A 86 5.08 -20.32 -7.96
CA GLY A 86 4.38 -19.24 -8.60
C GLY A 86 5.28 -18.20 -9.20
N LEU A 87 4.72 -17.47 -10.15
CA LEU A 87 5.27 -16.29 -10.76
C LEU A 87 4.20 -15.19 -10.74
N GLY A 88 4.53 -14.05 -10.15
CA GLY A 88 3.78 -12.81 -10.24
C GLY A 88 4.54 -11.78 -11.06
N ILE A 89 3.86 -11.05 -11.93
CA ILE A 89 4.39 -9.88 -12.61
C ILE A 89 3.36 -8.78 -12.49
N TYR A 90 3.74 -7.62 -11.98
CA TYR A 90 2.81 -6.50 -11.91
C TYR A 90 3.54 -5.19 -12.09
N ARG A 91 2.76 -4.20 -12.51
CA ARG A 91 3.21 -2.82 -12.52
C ARG A 91 2.60 -2.12 -11.32
N GLY A 92 3.48 -1.55 -10.50
CA GLY A 92 3.11 -0.85 -9.29
C GLY A 92 4.07 0.32 -9.07
N ASP A 93 3.60 1.30 -8.32
CA ASP A 93 4.50 2.21 -7.63
C ASP A 93 5.22 1.38 -6.55
N LEU A 94 6.54 1.48 -6.38
CA LEU A 94 7.27 0.79 -5.31
C LEU A 94 7.33 1.61 -4.02
N PHE A 95 6.91 2.87 -4.10
CA PHE A 95 7.26 3.92 -3.17
C PHE A 95 6.05 4.61 -2.59
N THR A 96 4.85 4.30 -3.07
CA THR A 96 3.72 4.48 -2.17
C THR A 96 3.95 3.60 -0.95
N ALA A 97 3.93 4.22 0.22
CA ALA A 97 3.40 3.76 1.49
C ALA A 97 2.50 2.48 1.52
N GLN A 98 1.86 2.15 0.39
CA GLN A 98 0.89 1.07 0.22
C GLN A 98 1.45 -0.14 -0.55
N SER A 99 2.55 0.05 -1.29
CA SER A 99 3.21 -0.98 -2.08
C SER A 99 3.89 -2.02 -1.18
N TYR A 100 4.46 -1.57 -0.05
CA TYR A 100 5.07 -2.44 0.95
C TYR A 100 5.67 -1.66 2.14
N PRO A 101 5.60 -2.18 3.39
CA PRO A 101 4.89 -3.38 3.83
C PRO A 101 3.37 -3.20 3.68
N TYR A 102 2.65 -4.28 3.35
CA TYR A 102 1.19 -4.25 3.18
C TYR A 102 0.52 -3.84 4.49
N ASN A 103 0.26 -2.54 4.66
CA ASN A 103 -0.56 -2.06 5.76
C ASN A 103 -1.95 -2.71 5.67
N LEU A 104 -2.64 -2.91 6.80
CA LEU A 104 -3.95 -3.56 6.92
C LEU A 104 -5.12 -2.80 6.23
N GLY A 105 -4.91 -2.25 5.04
CA GLY A 105 -5.84 -1.41 4.31
C GLY A 105 -5.81 0.06 4.75
N HIS A 106 -4.77 0.50 5.47
CA HIS A 106 -4.65 1.89 5.91
C HIS A 106 -3.42 2.59 5.32
N PRO A 107 -3.59 3.67 4.53
CA PRO A 107 -2.49 4.41 3.91
C PRO A 107 -1.42 5.00 4.84
N ASN A 108 -1.72 5.27 6.12
CA ASN A 108 -1.04 6.38 6.80
C ASN A 108 -0.67 6.14 8.27
N LEU A 109 -0.70 4.91 8.79
CA LEU A 109 -0.18 4.62 10.13
C LEU A 109 1.28 4.25 10.05
N GLY A 110 2.15 5.25 10.13
CA GLY A 110 3.59 5.01 10.23
C GLY A 110 4.32 4.85 8.92
N ASN A 111 3.69 5.23 7.81
CA ASN A 111 4.47 5.51 6.63
C ASN A 111 5.31 6.74 6.87
N ILE A 112 6.62 6.54 6.79
CA ILE A 112 7.56 7.62 6.51
C ILE A 112 7.02 8.31 5.25
N GLY A 113 6.97 9.64 5.25
CA GLY A 113 6.72 10.34 3.99
C GLY A 113 7.67 9.76 2.94
N ASN A 114 7.15 9.34 1.78
CA ASN A 114 7.96 8.67 0.76
C ASN A 114 9.26 9.46 0.54
N PRO A 115 10.44 8.98 1.01
CA PRO A 115 11.68 9.75 0.93
C PRO A 115 12.12 9.94 -0.53
N LEU A 116 11.53 9.16 -1.44
CA LEU A 116 11.71 9.22 -2.87
C LEU A 116 10.65 10.09 -3.55
N ALA A 117 9.79 10.81 -2.82
CA ALA A 117 8.90 11.81 -3.40
C ALA A 117 9.60 12.84 -4.32
N PRO A 118 10.89 13.18 -4.14
CA PRO A 118 11.62 14.02 -5.11
C PRO A 118 11.90 13.32 -6.44
N ILE A 119 11.98 11.99 -6.45
CA ILE A 119 12.19 11.19 -7.66
C ILE A 119 10.80 10.85 -8.22
N SER A 120 10.57 11.10 -9.51
CA SER A 120 9.23 10.98 -10.08
C SER A 120 8.63 9.58 -9.79
N PRO A 121 7.36 9.46 -9.36
CA PRO A 121 6.69 8.17 -9.19
C PRO A 121 6.52 7.51 -10.56
N GLN A 122 7.55 6.81 -11.01
CA GLN A 122 7.54 6.02 -12.23
C GLN A 122 7.01 4.64 -11.91
N ALA A 123 6.25 4.07 -12.83
CA ALA A 123 5.73 2.73 -12.62
C ALA A 123 6.83 1.69 -12.79
N HIS A 124 7.04 0.91 -11.74
CA HIS A 124 8.03 -0.16 -11.74
C HIS A 124 7.44 -1.43 -12.36
N THR A 125 8.33 -2.27 -12.86
CA THR A 125 7.96 -3.66 -13.16
C THR A 125 8.48 -4.52 -12.04
N ILE A 126 7.56 -5.25 -11.42
CA ILE A 126 7.82 -6.11 -10.28
C ILE A 126 7.65 -7.56 -10.74
N PHE A 127 8.60 -8.39 -10.33
CA PHE A 127 8.66 -9.82 -10.57
C PHE A 127 8.74 -10.55 -9.24
N ASP A 128 7.73 -11.37 -8.95
CA ASP A 128 7.62 -12.14 -7.72
C ASP A 128 7.76 -13.63 -8.02
N LEU A 129 8.64 -14.33 -7.31
CA LEU A 129 8.72 -15.77 -7.29
C LEU A 129 8.10 -16.30 -5.99
N PHE A 130 7.21 -17.28 -6.09
CA PHE A 130 6.54 -17.88 -4.95
C PHE A 130 6.93 -19.34 -4.79
N ALA A 131 7.02 -19.78 -3.55
CA ALA A 131 7.02 -21.19 -3.17
C ALA A 131 6.14 -21.38 -1.93
N GLY A 132 5.23 -22.35 -1.97
CA GLY A 132 4.36 -22.74 -0.87
C GLY A 132 4.40 -24.23 -0.65
N PHE A 133 4.33 -24.65 0.62
CA PHE A 133 4.43 -26.05 1.04
C PHE A 133 3.37 -26.33 2.11
N ASP A 134 2.59 -27.38 1.91
CA ASP A 134 1.75 -27.95 2.97
C ASP A 134 2.62 -28.83 3.88
N MET A 135 2.54 -28.55 5.18
CA MET A 135 3.27 -29.23 6.24
C MET A 135 2.37 -30.17 7.06
N GLY A 136 1.12 -30.38 6.63
CA GLY A 136 0.10 -31.23 7.26
C GLY A 136 -0.61 -30.58 8.45
N ALA A 137 0.12 -29.89 9.34
CA ALA A 137 -0.45 -29.11 10.45
C ALA A 137 -0.64 -27.61 10.12
N GLY A 138 -0.37 -27.24 8.88
CA GLY A 138 -0.27 -25.85 8.44
C GLY A 138 0.47 -25.75 7.10
N SER A 139 0.69 -24.54 6.62
CA SER A 139 1.47 -24.29 5.41
C SER A 139 2.58 -23.27 5.66
N ALA A 140 3.70 -23.42 4.95
CA ALA A 140 4.79 -22.46 4.94
C ALA A 140 5.03 -21.97 3.52
N GLY A 141 5.52 -20.75 3.37
CA GLY A 141 5.81 -20.20 2.06
C GLY A 141 6.82 -19.08 2.09
N ALA A 142 7.38 -18.82 0.91
CA ALA A 142 8.31 -17.75 0.66
C ALA A 142 7.99 -17.03 -0.65
N ARG A 143 8.27 -15.73 -0.69
CA ARG A 143 8.21 -14.89 -1.87
C ARG A 143 9.52 -14.13 -2.02
N LEU A 144 10.11 -14.18 -3.20
CA LEU A 144 11.22 -13.30 -3.59
C LEU A 144 10.69 -12.30 -4.60
N SER A 145 10.75 -11.02 -4.26
CA SER A 145 10.34 -9.91 -5.09
C SER A 145 11.56 -9.19 -5.63
N LEU A 146 11.60 -8.98 -6.93
CA LEU A 146 12.61 -8.19 -7.61
C LEU A 146 11.90 -7.15 -8.44
N GLY A 147 12.47 -5.96 -8.54
CA GLY A 147 12.03 -5.09 -9.60
C GLY A 147 12.85 -3.85 -9.73
N ASN A 148 12.54 -3.20 -10.83
CA ASN A 148 13.27 -2.07 -11.33
C ASN A 148 12.26 -1.10 -11.94
N GLY A 149 12.56 0.17 -11.78
CA GLY A 149 11.95 1.21 -12.60
C GLY A 149 12.96 2.31 -12.84
N GLY A 150 12.61 3.17 -13.78
CA GLY A 150 13.45 4.28 -14.11
C GLY A 150 12.99 4.96 -15.37
N PHE A 151 13.50 6.16 -15.56
CA PHE A 151 13.29 6.96 -16.75
C PHE A 151 14.66 7.46 -17.20
N ARG A 152 14.83 7.61 -18.52
CA ARG A 152 16.01 8.21 -19.10
C ARG A 152 15.57 9.19 -20.17
N ASN A 153 15.93 10.46 -19.99
CA ASN A 153 15.89 11.45 -21.03
C ASN A 153 17.29 11.63 -21.60
N VAL A 154 17.39 11.72 -22.92
CA VAL A 154 18.61 12.15 -23.59
C VAL A 154 18.21 13.36 -24.40
N ASP A 155 18.73 14.53 -24.02
CA ASP A 155 18.46 15.75 -24.76
C ASP A 155 19.34 15.86 -26.02
N GLY A 156 19.15 16.94 -26.78
CA GLY A 156 19.88 17.15 -28.04
C GLY A 156 21.39 17.43 -27.87
N GLU A 157 21.87 17.59 -26.64
CA GLU A 157 23.28 17.83 -26.30
C GLU A 157 23.94 16.58 -25.69
N ASP A 158 23.28 15.41 -25.78
CA ASP A 158 23.67 14.14 -25.14
C ASP A 158 23.74 14.22 -23.60
N VAL A 159 23.10 15.23 -23.01
CA VAL A 159 22.95 15.31 -21.55
C VAL A 159 21.94 14.25 -21.12
N VAL A 160 22.35 13.44 -20.15
CA VAL A 160 21.55 12.32 -19.65
C VAL A 160 20.94 12.69 -18.32
N ASP A 161 19.63 12.91 -18.33
CA ASP A 161 18.83 12.86 -17.11
C ASP A 161 18.32 11.44 -16.94
N ALA A 162 18.58 10.83 -15.80
CA ALA A 162 18.14 9.47 -15.54
C ALA A 162 17.69 9.31 -14.10
N GLU A 163 16.59 8.61 -13.91
CA GLU A 163 16.15 8.13 -12.61
C GLU A 163 16.25 6.61 -12.66
N THR A 164 16.92 6.00 -11.69
CA THR A 164 16.94 4.54 -11.59
C THR A 164 16.56 4.08 -10.21
N HIS A 165 15.87 2.95 -10.16
CA HIS A 165 15.33 2.38 -8.94
C HIS A 165 15.42 0.88 -9.00
N ASN A 166 15.88 0.29 -7.91
CA ASN A 166 15.94 -1.15 -7.73
C ASN A 166 15.34 -1.51 -6.38
N PHE A 167 14.68 -2.66 -6.34
CA PHE A 167 14.27 -3.22 -5.07
C PHE A 167 14.42 -4.74 -5.06
N VAL A 168 14.67 -5.26 -3.86
CA VAL A 168 14.68 -6.67 -3.53
C VAL A 168 13.86 -6.86 -2.27
N GLY A 169 12.86 -7.73 -2.32
CA GLY A 169 12.00 -8.07 -1.20
C GLY A 169 12.01 -9.57 -0.91
N LEU A 170 12.01 -9.93 0.37
CA LEU A 170 11.75 -11.28 0.83
C LEU A 170 10.50 -11.27 1.70
N THR A 171 9.58 -12.17 1.42
CA THR A 171 8.43 -12.45 2.28
C THR A 171 8.50 -13.91 2.72
N LEU A 172 8.35 -14.16 4.01
CA LEU A 172 8.18 -15.49 4.56
C LEU A 172 6.80 -15.54 5.20
N GLY A 173 6.12 -16.67 5.13
CA GLY A 173 4.84 -16.78 5.79
C GLY A 173 4.55 -18.19 6.25
N TYR A 174 3.70 -18.26 7.27
CA TYR A 174 3.29 -19.50 7.90
C TYR A 174 1.83 -19.41 8.33
N SER A 175 1.07 -20.45 8.02
CA SER A 175 -0.33 -20.59 8.38
C SER A 175 -0.52 -21.81 9.26
N MET A 176 -1.08 -21.61 10.45
CA MET A 176 -1.56 -22.69 11.30
C MET A 176 -2.99 -23.03 10.89
N MET A 177 -3.22 -24.30 10.56
CA MET A 177 -4.53 -24.82 10.21
C MET A 177 -5.05 -25.69 11.37
N GLY A 178 -6.33 -25.54 11.70
CA GLY A 178 -6.99 -26.20 12.83
C GLY A 178 -8.29 -25.49 13.17
N ASP A 179 -8.77 -25.62 14.41
CA ASP A 179 -9.99 -24.92 14.85
C ASP A 179 -9.84 -23.40 14.74
N THR A 180 -8.64 -22.88 15.00
CA THR A 180 -8.28 -21.48 14.77
C THR A 180 -7.28 -21.40 13.64
N ARG A 181 -7.67 -20.73 12.54
CA ARG A 181 -6.74 -20.37 11.47
C ARG A 181 -5.91 -19.17 11.90
N VAL A 182 -4.59 -19.25 11.76
CA VAL A 182 -3.68 -18.12 11.98
C VAL A 182 -2.74 -18.02 10.80
N ASP A 183 -2.79 -16.92 10.04
CA ASP A 183 -1.83 -16.62 9.00
C ASP A 183 -0.86 -15.56 9.51
N THR A 184 0.44 -15.80 9.37
CA THR A 184 1.50 -14.84 9.68
C THR A 184 2.38 -14.61 8.48
N GLY A 185 2.91 -13.39 8.36
CA GLY A 185 3.83 -12.98 7.29
C GLY A 185 4.94 -12.10 7.86
N LEU A 186 6.18 -12.37 7.49
CA LEU A 186 7.33 -11.52 7.71
C LEU A 186 7.81 -11.02 6.36
N ASN A 187 8.03 -9.71 6.27
CA ASN A 187 8.60 -9.05 5.14
C ASN A 187 9.90 -8.33 5.50
N ILE A 188 10.89 -8.46 4.63
CA ILE A 188 12.11 -7.66 4.59
C ILE A 188 12.26 -7.11 3.17
N GLN A 189 12.58 -5.82 3.04
CA GLN A 189 12.74 -5.16 1.75
C GLN A 189 13.93 -4.21 1.77
N PHE A 190 14.68 -4.21 0.68
CA PHE A 190 15.74 -3.26 0.40
C PHE A 190 15.42 -2.54 -0.89
N ASN A 191 15.44 -1.21 -0.85
CA ASN A 191 15.29 -0.38 -2.03
C ASN A 191 16.52 0.51 -2.15
N SER A 192 16.92 0.75 -3.39
CA SER A 192 17.87 1.80 -3.73
C SER A 192 17.39 2.54 -4.97
N GLY A 193 17.78 3.79 -5.07
CA GLY A 193 17.59 4.55 -6.29
C GLY A 193 18.52 5.73 -6.35
N ASN A 194 18.72 6.24 -7.56
CA ASN A 194 19.45 7.45 -7.78
C ASN A 194 18.82 8.31 -8.88
N GLN A 195 19.17 9.58 -8.88
CA GLN A 195 18.80 10.55 -9.90
C GLN A 195 20.05 11.24 -10.44
N ILE A 196 20.20 11.15 -11.74
CA ILE A 196 21.21 11.83 -12.53
C ILE A 196 20.52 13.00 -13.23
N ASN A 197 21.09 14.19 -13.12
CA ASN A 197 20.64 15.39 -13.82
C ASN A 197 21.87 16.06 -14.43
N GLY A 198 21.86 16.36 -15.72
CA GLY A 198 23.03 16.98 -16.33
C GLY A 198 24.22 16.03 -16.54
N GLY A 199 24.07 14.72 -16.29
CA GLY A 199 25.19 13.77 -16.19
C GLY A 199 25.78 13.61 -14.79
N ASP A 200 25.33 14.39 -13.81
CA ASP A 200 25.79 14.36 -12.42
C ASP A 200 24.77 13.67 -11.49
N ASP A 201 25.26 12.95 -10.48
CA ASP A 201 24.41 12.22 -9.52
C ASP A 201 23.93 13.15 -8.39
N VAL A 202 22.74 13.71 -8.57
CA VAL A 202 22.18 14.74 -7.69
C VAL A 202 21.44 14.17 -6.48
N LEU A 203 21.11 12.88 -6.49
CA LEU A 203 20.33 12.28 -5.42
C LEU A 203 20.53 10.77 -5.36
N ASP A 204 21.00 10.29 -4.22
CA ASP A 204 21.02 8.87 -3.87
C ASP A 204 20.04 8.59 -2.73
N VAL A 205 19.34 7.47 -2.81
CA VAL A 205 18.42 7.04 -1.75
C VAL A 205 18.53 5.55 -1.51
N THR A 206 18.49 5.17 -0.23
CA THR A 206 18.41 3.79 0.24
C THR A 206 17.29 3.63 1.26
N ARG A 207 16.66 2.46 1.28
CA ARG A 207 15.58 2.12 2.20
C ARG A 207 15.68 0.67 2.63
N LEU A 208 15.52 0.44 3.93
CA LEU A 208 15.28 -0.86 4.55
C LEU A 208 13.90 -0.83 5.19
N ALA A 209 13.02 -1.74 4.78
CA ALA A 209 11.72 -1.93 5.42
C ALA A 209 11.61 -3.36 5.96
N ILE A 210 11.06 -3.50 7.16
CA ILE A 210 10.75 -4.77 7.80
C ILE A 210 9.31 -4.69 8.30
N GLY A 211 8.48 -5.66 7.93
CA GLY A 211 7.08 -5.72 8.35
C GLY A 211 6.71 -7.11 8.84
N ALA A 212 5.94 -7.22 9.91
CA ALA A 212 5.37 -8.46 10.36
C ALA A 212 3.85 -8.29 10.49
N THR A 213 3.11 -9.17 9.83
CA THR A 213 1.65 -9.14 9.81
C THR A 213 1.08 -10.45 10.31
N ALA A 214 -0.11 -10.40 10.88
CA ALA A 214 -0.86 -11.57 11.29
C ALA A 214 -2.35 -11.35 11.13
N ARG A 215 -3.05 -12.42 10.77
CA ARG A 215 -4.50 -12.52 10.91
C ARG A 215 -4.91 -13.85 11.52
N ALA A 216 -5.94 -13.84 12.34
CA ALA A 216 -6.49 -15.05 12.94
C ALA A 216 -8.01 -15.07 12.89
N TYR A 217 -8.58 -16.28 12.83
CA TYR A 217 -10.01 -16.53 12.84
C TYR A 217 -10.33 -17.46 14.02
N VAL A 218 -10.80 -16.89 15.11
CA VAL A 218 -11.17 -17.64 16.32
C VAL A 218 -12.64 -18.04 16.19
N PRO A 219 -12.99 -19.34 16.13
CA PRO A 219 -14.38 -19.76 15.99
C PRO A 219 -15.17 -19.41 17.25
N MET A 220 -16.32 -18.76 17.08
CA MET A 220 -17.23 -18.38 18.16
C MET A 220 -18.54 -19.18 18.10
N ALA A 221 -19.01 -19.45 16.88
CA ALA A 221 -20.17 -20.29 16.58
C ALA A 221 -19.98 -20.94 15.20
N GLU A 222 -20.91 -21.83 14.81
CA GLU A 222 -20.85 -22.59 13.53
C GLU A 222 -20.60 -21.73 12.28
N ARG A 223 -21.07 -20.47 12.30
CA ARG A 223 -21.00 -19.53 11.17
C ARG A 223 -20.45 -18.17 11.57
N THR A 224 -19.73 -18.13 12.69
CA THR A 224 -19.23 -16.86 13.24
C THR A 224 -17.86 -17.05 13.82
N SER A 225 -16.93 -16.24 13.35
CA SER A 225 -15.56 -16.19 13.84
C SER A 225 -15.24 -14.77 14.31
N LEU A 226 -14.39 -14.67 15.33
CA LEU A 226 -13.74 -13.43 15.70
C LEU A 226 -12.46 -13.32 14.88
N GLY A 227 -12.45 -12.40 13.92
CA GLY A 227 -11.26 -12.02 13.18
C GLY A 227 -10.37 -11.13 14.05
N ILE A 228 -9.08 -11.45 14.08
CA ILE A 228 -8.04 -10.65 14.74
C ILE A 228 -7.00 -10.29 13.68
N LEU A 229 -6.55 -9.05 13.69
CA LEU A 229 -5.51 -8.54 12.80
C LEU A 229 -4.38 -7.93 13.63
N GLY A 230 -3.15 -8.05 13.17
CA GLY A 230 -1.98 -7.45 13.80
C GLY A 230 -0.93 -7.10 12.77
N ASP A 231 -0.26 -5.98 12.97
CA ASP A 231 0.77 -5.49 12.07
C ASP A 231 1.83 -4.72 12.85
N VAL A 232 3.10 -4.95 12.51
CA VAL A 232 4.26 -4.24 13.05
C VAL A 232 5.16 -3.88 11.89
N THR A 233 5.57 -2.62 11.82
CA THR A 233 6.43 -2.13 10.74
C THR A 233 7.62 -1.37 11.32
N PHE A 234 8.74 -1.52 10.65
CA PHE A 234 9.94 -0.72 10.86
C PHE A 234 10.48 -0.32 9.50
N GLU A 235 10.90 0.92 9.38
CA GLU A 235 11.53 1.43 8.18
C GLU A 235 12.70 2.34 8.55
N SER A 236 13.76 2.29 7.74
CA SER A 236 14.88 3.21 7.81
C SER A 236 15.31 3.59 6.41
N ASN A 237 15.46 4.89 6.20
CA ASN A 237 15.84 5.48 4.92
C ASN A 237 17.06 6.37 5.09
N GLY A 238 17.91 6.37 4.08
CA GLY A 238 19.01 7.33 3.91
C GLY A 238 18.89 8.01 2.57
N LEU A 239 19.18 9.31 2.54
CA LEU A 239 19.16 10.16 1.37
C LEU A 239 20.44 10.98 1.34
N THR A 240 21.04 11.12 0.17
CA THR A 240 22.17 12.02 -0.07
C THR A 240 21.83 12.88 -1.28
N GLY A 241 21.55 14.16 -1.05
CA GLY A 241 21.37 15.16 -2.12
C GLY A 241 22.69 15.86 -2.41
N ARG A 242 22.98 16.10 -3.69
CA ARG A 242 24.18 16.82 -4.14
C ARG A 242 23.80 17.94 -5.09
N THR A 243 24.56 19.02 -5.05
CA THR A 243 24.45 20.12 -6.03
C THR A 243 25.78 20.31 -6.73
N TYR A 244 25.74 20.66 -8.01
CA TYR A 244 26.91 20.83 -8.87
C TYR A 244 26.90 22.23 -9.51
N ASP A 245 28.09 22.78 -9.73
CA ASP A 245 28.26 24.01 -10.51
C ASP A 245 28.21 23.74 -12.03
N ALA A 246 28.37 24.80 -12.83
CA ALA A 246 28.35 24.69 -14.28
C ALA A 246 29.55 23.93 -14.88
N ASN A 247 30.57 23.59 -14.08
CA ASN A 247 31.72 22.81 -14.49
C ASN A 247 31.58 21.32 -14.10
N GLY A 248 30.51 20.94 -13.39
CA GLY A 248 30.31 19.60 -12.83
C GLY A 248 31.05 19.39 -11.51
N ASP A 249 31.51 20.46 -10.85
CA ASP A 249 32.13 20.37 -9.53
C ASP A 249 31.04 20.42 -8.45
N GLU A 250 31.08 19.48 -7.50
CA GLU A 250 30.12 19.43 -6.39
C GLU A 250 30.26 20.67 -5.48
N THR A 251 29.16 21.41 -5.30
CA THR A 251 29.11 22.63 -4.49
C THR A 251 28.53 22.43 -3.10
N SER A 252 27.70 21.39 -2.90
CA SER A 252 27.18 21.02 -1.59
C SER A 252 26.67 19.58 -1.58
N SER A 253 26.77 18.93 -0.42
CA SER A 253 26.07 17.70 -0.09
C SER A 253 25.12 17.93 1.08
N THR A 254 23.99 17.24 1.09
CA THR A 254 23.10 17.14 2.25
C THR A 254 22.78 15.67 2.45
N GLU A 255 23.09 15.16 3.63
CA GLU A 255 22.69 13.82 4.04
C GLU A 255 21.42 13.95 4.86
N ALA A 256 20.49 13.03 4.70
CA ALA A 256 19.31 12.98 5.55
C ALA A 256 19.00 11.53 5.86
N SER A 257 18.54 11.27 7.08
CA SER A 257 18.07 9.96 7.46
C SER A 257 16.70 10.04 8.10
N SER A 258 15.90 9.00 7.90
CA SER A 258 14.64 8.84 8.61
C SER A 258 14.46 7.41 9.07
N SER A 259 13.68 7.26 10.13
CA SER A 259 13.24 5.96 10.61
C SER A 259 11.81 6.04 11.11
N ALA A 260 11.06 4.97 10.94
CA ALA A 260 9.74 4.83 11.51
C ALA A 260 9.52 3.46 12.10
N PHE A 261 8.61 3.45 13.06
CA PHE A 261 8.08 2.25 13.68
C PHE A 261 6.58 2.39 13.82
N GLY A 262 5.84 1.37 13.39
CA GLY A 262 4.39 1.30 13.48
C GLY A 262 3.94 0.00 14.14
N ILE A 263 2.84 0.08 14.88
CA ILE A 263 2.09 -1.09 15.33
C ILE A 263 0.60 -0.83 15.18
N MET A 264 -0.12 -1.83 14.69
CA MET A 264 -1.56 -1.79 14.51
C MET A 264 -2.18 -3.12 14.91
N ALA A 265 -3.38 -3.06 15.47
CA ALA A 265 -4.15 -4.23 15.84
C ALA A 265 -5.61 -4.01 15.49
N GLY A 266 -6.28 -5.11 15.13
CA GLY A 266 -7.67 -5.12 14.74
C GLY A 266 -8.43 -6.27 15.32
N VAL A 267 -9.73 -6.06 15.53
CA VAL A 267 -10.64 -7.14 15.91
C VAL A 267 -12.05 -6.88 15.40
N GLY A 268 -12.72 -7.93 14.98
CA GLY A 268 -14.16 -7.87 14.75
C GLY A 268 -14.74 -9.16 14.17
N PRO A 269 -16.07 -9.19 13.99
CA PRO A 269 -16.76 -10.41 13.59
C PRO A 269 -16.61 -10.72 12.09
N VAL A 270 -16.61 -12.00 11.79
CA VAL A 270 -16.77 -12.59 10.46
C VAL A 270 -17.97 -13.52 10.50
N PHE A 271 -18.96 -13.30 9.65
CA PHE A 271 -20.18 -14.07 9.55
C PHE A 271 -20.25 -14.77 8.19
N GLU A 272 -20.43 -16.08 8.20
CA GLU A 272 -20.61 -16.90 7.01
C GLU A 272 -22.10 -17.26 6.91
N LEU A 273 -22.89 -16.43 6.23
CA LEU A 273 -24.36 -16.57 6.23
C LEU A 273 -24.85 -17.76 5.40
N LYS A 274 -24.18 -18.01 4.28
CA LYS A 274 -24.39 -19.14 3.35
C LYS A 274 -23.02 -19.58 2.83
N GLU A 275 -22.97 -20.73 2.15
CA GLU A 275 -21.72 -21.33 1.63
C GLU A 275 -20.83 -20.33 0.86
N ALA A 276 -21.42 -19.34 0.18
CA ALA A 276 -20.67 -18.30 -0.53
C ALA A 276 -21.10 -16.86 -0.19
N THR A 277 -21.58 -16.61 1.04
CA THR A 277 -21.85 -15.24 1.50
C THR A 277 -21.15 -14.95 2.81
N THR A 278 -20.22 -13.99 2.78
CA THR A 278 -19.40 -13.60 3.92
C THR A 278 -19.60 -12.12 4.23
N LEU A 279 -19.87 -11.81 5.49
CA LEU A 279 -19.88 -10.45 6.01
C LEU A 279 -18.76 -10.35 7.04
N ALA A 280 -17.86 -9.39 6.88
CA ALA A 280 -16.78 -9.15 7.83
C ALA A 280 -16.74 -7.69 8.24
N GLY A 281 -16.51 -7.43 9.52
CA GLY A 281 -16.25 -6.09 10.01
C GLY A 281 -15.22 -6.10 11.12
N TYR A 282 -14.44 -5.03 11.23
CA TYR A 282 -13.45 -4.90 12.28
C TYR A 282 -13.15 -3.44 12.62
N ALA A 283 -12.77 -3.24 13.88
CA ALA A 283 -12.17 -2.00 14.33
C ALA A 283 -10.64 -2.13 14.33
N LEU A 284 -9.93 -1.07 13.97
CA LEU A 284 -8.48 -0.98 13.98
C LEU A 284 -8.02 0.12 14.92
N LEU A 285 -6.95 -0.15 15.67
CA LEU A 285 -6.20 0.83 16.43
C LEU A 285 -4.73 0.72 16.05
N GLY A 286 -4.05 1.85 15.96
CA GLY A 286 -2.62 1.84 15.67
C GLY A 286 -1.91 3.09 16.15
N VAL A 287 -0.61 2.95 16.34
CA VAL A 287 0.29 4.05 16.64
C VAL A 287 1.54 3.86 15.82
N ALA A 288 2.08 4.97 15.32
CA ALA A 288 3.37 4.97 14.68
C ALA A 288 4.15 6.22 15.01
N THR A 289 5.47 6.10 14.97
CA THR A 289 6.41 7.20 15.15
C THR A 289 7.36 7.21 13.98
N GLU A 290 7.62 8.40 13.46
CA GLU A 290 8.63 8.71 12.46
C GLU A 290 9.59 9.73 13.06
N GLY A 291 10.89 9.56 12.82
CA GLY A 291 11.92 10.53 13.15
C GLY A 291 12.77 10.80 11.91
N THR A 292 13.03 12.07 11.64
CA THR A 292 13.85 12.54 10.53
C THR A 292 14.97 13.42 11.07
N ASP A 293 16.16 13.17 10.57
CA ASP A 293 17.38 13.93 10.80
C ASP A 293 17.80 14.53 9.45
N PRO A 294 17.55 15.82 9.20
CA PRO A 294 17.82 16.48 7.92
C PRO A 294 19.31 16.76 7.61
N ASP A 295 20.23 16.45 8.54
CA ASP A 295 21.69 16.71 8.52
C ASP A 295 22.11 17.88 7.61
N VAL A 296 21.67 19.07 7.99
CA VAL A 296 22.22 20.32 7.48
C VAL A 296 23.45 20.60 8.33
N GLU A 297 24.66 20.65 7.73
CA GLU A 297 26.00 20.57 8.37
C GLU A 297 26.31 21.53 9.57
N THR A 298 25.36 22.28 10.12
CA THR A 298 25.57 23.24 11.19
C THR A 298 24.54 23.24 12.33
N ASP A 299 23.43 22.51 12.27
CA ASP A 299 22.40 22.48 13.31
C ASP A 299 21.84 21.07 13.56
N PHE A 300 21.64 20.72 14.84
CA PHE A 300 20.95 19.49 15.22
C PHE A 300 19.44 19.70 15.05
N ASP A 301 18.96 19.74 13.82
CA ASP A 301 17.52 19.75 13.56
C ASP A 301 16.96 18.33 13.60
N ARG A 302 15.91 18.13 14.40
CA ARG A 302 15.24 16.83 14.49
C ARG A 302 13.76 17.00 14.37
N GLN A 303 13.18 16.34 13.38
CA GLN A 303 11.74 16.24 13.26
C GLN A 303 11.28 14.88 13.78
N ARG A 304 10.19 14.89 14.55
CA ARG A 304 9.50 13.67 14.97
C ARG A 304 8.00 13.82 14.75
N VAL A 305 7.41 12.85 14.09
CA VAL A 305 5.96 12.74 13.89
C VAL A 305 5.47 11.52 14.64
N THR A 306 4.39 11.66 15.41
CA THR A 306 3.69 10.54 16.04
C THR A 306 2.26 10.54 15.58
N THR A 307 1.84 9.46 14.94
CA THR A 307 0.50 9.28 14.38
C THR A 307 -0.24 8.22 15.19
N TYR A 308 -1.51 8.45 15.47
CA TYR A 308 -2.40 7.49 16.11
C TYR A 308 -3.70 7.34 15.31
N LEU A 309 -4.14 6.10 15.14
CA LEU A 309 -5.46 5.75 14.60
C LEU A 309 -6.38 5.44 15.77
N THR A 310 -7.43 6.24 15.90
CA THR A 310 -8.57 5.95 16.78
C THR A 310 -9.64 5.24 15.97
N PRO A 311 -10.45 4.34 16.57
CA PRO A 311 -10.95 3.16 15.89
C PRO A 311 -11.31 3.39 14.42
N GLY A 312 -10.44 2.92 13.53
CA GLY A 312 -10.79 2.80 12.13
C GLY A 312 -11.79 1.67 11.99
N LEU A 313 -12.87 1.85 11.23
CA LEU A 313 -13.91 0.85 11.04
C LEU A 313 -13.86 0.37 9.60
N HIS A 314 -13.81 -0.94 9.41
CA HIS A 314 -13.94 -1.57 8.10
C HIS A 314 -15.12 -2.54 8.15
N VAL A 315 -15.96 -2.50 7.13
CA VAL A 315 -17.07 -3.45 6.96
C VAL A 315 -17.13 -3.82 5.49
N ALA A 316 -17.26 -5.10 5.19
CA ALA A 316 -17.42 -5.58 3.83
C ALA A 316 -18.31 -6.80 3.76
N ALA A 317 -18.99 -6.95 2.63
CA ALA A 317 -19.84 -8.09 2.32
C ALA A 317 -19.50 -8.61 0.92
N ASP A 318 -19.27 -9.92 0.84
CA ASP A 318 -19.21 -10.69 -0.41
C ASP A 318 -20.51 -11.50 -0.49
N ILE A 319 -21.38 -11.15 -1.42
CA ILE A 319 -22.78 -11.61 -1.46
C ILE A 319 -23.02 -12.35 -2.76
N GLN A 320 -23.19 -13.67 -2.68
CA GLN A 320 -23.70 -14.47 -3.78
C GLN A 320 -25.17 -14.12 -4.05
N LEU A 321 -25.44 -13.51 -5.21
CA LEU A 321 -26.79 -13.22 -5.68
C LEU A 321 -27.41 -14.40 -6.43
N LEU A 322 -26.59 -15.07 -7.24
CA LEU A 322 -26.90 -16.29 -7.98
C LEU A 322 -25.67 -17.21 -7.90
N ASP A 323 -25.82 -18.48 -8.26
CA ASP A 323 -24.73 -19.48 -8.21
C ASP A 323 -23.45 -19.04 -8.95
N TRP A 324 -23.59 -18.17 -9.95
CA TRP A 324 -22.50 -17.64 -10.77
C TRP A 324 -22.26 -16.13 -10.58
N LEU A 325 -23.08 -15.42 -9.80
CA LEU A 325 -23.06 -13.94 -9.72
C LEU A 325 -22.90 -13.47 -8.28
N TYR A 326 -21.88 -12.66 -8.07
CA TYR A 326 -21.54 -12.07 -6.78
C TYR A 326 -21.65 -10.55 -6.84
N PHE A 327 -22.20 -9.97 -5.77
CA PHE A 327 -22.13 -8.55 -5.50
C PHE A 327 -21.27 -8.31 -4.28
N ARG A 328 -20.39 -7.33 -4.38
CA ARG A 328 -19.42 -7.01 -3.34
C ARG A 328 -19.53 -5.55 -2.97
N THR A 329 -19.42 -5.28 -1.68
CA THR A 329 -19.43 -3.91 -1.15
C THR A 329 -18.55 -3.82 0.08
N GLY A 330 -17.84 -2.71 0.22
CA GLY A 330 -17.02 -2.43 1.39
C GLY A 330 -17.05 -0.96 1.74
N ALA A 331 -17.15 -0.66 3.02
CA ALA A 331 -17.05 0.69 3.55
C ALA A 331 -15.94 0.74 4.61
N GLN A 332 -15.20 1.84 4.60
CA GLN A 332 -14.18 2.14 5.59
C GLN A 332 -14.37 3.55 6.13
N TYR A 333 -14.15 3.72 7.42
CA TYR A 333 -14.05 5.01 8.07
C TYR A 333 -12.80 5.04 8.91
N THR A 334 -12.04 6.12 8.82
CA THR A 334 -10.79 6.23 9.58
C THR A 334 -10.66 7.61 10.15
N TYR A 335 -10.10 7.69 11.36
CA TYR A 335 -9.79 8.95 12.02
C TYR A 335 -8.35 8.89 12.52
N LEU A 336 -7.53 9.78 11.99
CA LEU A 336 -6.12 9.90 12.29
C LEU A 336 -5.88 11.20 13.06
N GLY A 337 -5.10 11.09 14.13
CA GLY A 337 -4.45 12.23 14.76
C GLY A 337 -2.94 12.10 14.62
N ALA A 338 -2.26 13.21 14.37
CA ALA A 338 -0.81 13.27 14.33
C ALA A 338 -0.31 14.44 15.17
N THR A 339 0.81 14.22 15.85
CA THR A 339 1.55 15.23 16.59
C THR A 339 2.95 15.32 16.00
N THR A 340 3.30 16.50 15.51
CA THR A 340 4.63 16.79 14.98
C THR A 340 5.38 17.64 15.98
N SER A 341 6.58 17.22 16.35
CA SER A 341 7.54 18.00 17.14
C SER A 341 8.78 18.25 16.30
N ASN A 342 9.14 19.52 16.14
CA ASN A 342 10.39 19.92 15.51
C ASN A 342 11.29 20.49 16.60
N GLU A 343 12.49 19.94 16.71
CA GLU A 343 13.59 20.52 17.46
C GLU A 343 14.44 21.28 16.44
N ILE A 344 14.54 22.60 16.61
CA ILE A 344 15.39 23.46 15.79
C ILE A 344 16.44 24.05 16.75
N ASP A 345 17.72 23.95 16.39
CA ASP A 345 18.80 24.68 17.07
C ASP A 345 19.16 25.94 16.27
N PRO A 346 18.53 27.09 16.55
CA PRO A 346 18.76 28.31 15.78
C PRO A 346 20.16 28.91 15.96
N ASN A 347 21.00 28.39 16.87
CA ASN A 347 22.34 28.91 17.12
C ASN A 347 23.35 27.78 17.36
N ALA A 348 24.07 27.37 16.31
CA ALA A 348 25.24 26.50 16.39
C ALA A 348 26.23 26.98 17.49
N GLY A 349 26.12 26.41 18.70
CA GLY A 349 26.97 26.73 19.86
C GLY A 349 26.27 27.26 21.11
N ASN A 350 24.96 27.51 21.10
CA ASN A 350 24.21 27.83 22.31
C ASN A 350 22.96 26.96 22.33
N ASN A 351 23.03 25.80 23.03
CA ASN A 351 22.03 24.73 23.16
C ASN A 351 20.60 25.19 23.55
N VAL A 352 19.99 26.11 22.79
CA VAL A 352 18.65 26.65 23.01
C VAL A 352 17.74 25.86 22.10
N ARG A 353 17.14 24.82 22.66
CA ARG A 353 16.15 23.98 21.98
C ARG A 353 14.83 24.74 21.91
N ASP A 354 14.39 25.08 20.71
CA ASP A 354 13.00 25.47 20.49
C ASP A 354 12.22 24.24 20.00
N THR A 355 11.05 23.99 20.60
CA THR A 355 10.19 22.86 20.26
C THR A 355 8.84 23.37 19.82
N THR A 356 8.58 23.34 18.51
CA THR A 356 7.24 23.63 17.98
C THR A 356 6.43 22.35 17.90
N THR A 357 5.22 22.34 18.46
CA THR A 357 4.30 21.21 18.37
C THR A 357 3.07 21.57 17.55
N ALA A 358 2.77 20.79 16.50
CA ALA A 358 1.56 20.91 15.70
C ALA A 358 0.68 19.66 15.86
N ASN A 359 -0.65 19.84 15.85
CA ASN A 359 -1.61 18.74 15.89
C ASN A 359 -2.44 18.73 14.62
N ILE A 360 -2.43 17.61 13.90
CA ILE A 360 -3.20 17.40 12.68
C ILE A 360 -4.28 16.36 12.96
N ARG A 361 -5.49 16.58 12.45
CA ARG A 361 -6.61 15.65 12.55
C ARG A 361 -7.24 15.50 11.19
N THR A 362 -7.34 14.27 10.71
CA THR A 362 -7.94 13.95 9.41
C THR A 362 -8.90 12.78 9.58
N SER A 363 -10.07 12.88 8.97
CA SER A 363 -11.02 11.77 8.85
C SER A 363 -11.21 11.44 7.38
N ASP A 364 -11.31 10.16 7.07
CA ASP A 364 -11.60 9.68 5.73
C ASP A 364 -12.72 8.65 5.75
N PHE A 365 -13.59 8.71 4.75
CA PHE A 365 -14.65 7.74 4.52
C PHE A 365 -14.58 7.26 3.07
N GLY A 366 -14.43 5.95 2.91
CA GLY A 366 -14.42 5.30 1.60
C GLY A 366 -15.55 4.30 1.50
N TRP A 367 -16.25 4.30 0.35
CA TRP A 367 -17.18 3.24 -0.02
C TRP A 367 -16.81 2.70 -1.40
N ARG A 368 -16.85 1.38 -1.54
CA ARG A 368 -16.51 0.63 -2.74
C ARG A 368 -17.52 -0.45 -2.98
N ALA A 369 -17.71 -0.79 -4.24
CA ALA A 369 -18.54 -1.90 -4.64
C ALA A 369 -18.01 -2.54 -5.92
N GLY A 370 -18.51 -3.72 -6.25
CA GLY A 370 -18.12 -4.44 -7.45
C GLY A 370 -19.00 -5.65 -7.71
N LEU A 371 -18.73 -6.32 -8.82
CA LEU A 371 -19.39 -7.54 -9.25
C LEU A 371 -18.37 -8.64 -9.51
N GLY A 372 -18.77 -9.88 -9.28
CA GLY A 372 -18.01 -11.07 -9.61
C GLY A 372 -18.86 -12.04 -10.40
N VAL A 373 -18.24 -12.71 -11.37
CA VAL A 373 -18.84 -13.82 -12.13
C VAL A 373 -17.97 -15.04 -11.95
N GLU A 374 -18.57 -16.17 -11.60
CA GLU A 374 -17.91 -17.47 -11.51
C GLU A 374 -18.61 -18.47 -12.43
N LEU A 375 -17.85 -19.06 -13.36
CA LEU A 375 -18.34 -20.01 -14.35
C LEU A 375 -17.42 -21.24 -14.36
N GLY A 376 -17.71 -22.19 -13.46
CA GLY A 376 -16.81 -23.32 -13.21
C GLY A 376 -15.49 -22.81 -12.66
N ASP A 377 -14.39 -23.14 -13.34
CA ASP A 377 -13.04 -22.75 -12.93
C ASP A 377 -12.65 -21.33 -13.38
N PHE A 378 -13.51 -20.65 -14.15
CA PHE A 378 -13.28 -19.28 -14.60
C PHE A 378 -13.91 -18.26 -13.65
N THR A 379 -13.17 -17.21 -13.32
CA THR A 379 -13.64 -16.08 -12.50
C THR A 379 -13.41 -14.75 -13.22
N LEU A 380 -14.34 -13.81 -13.05
CA LEU A 380 -14.21 -12.44 -13.52
C LEU A 380 -14.73 -11.47 -12.46
N ASP A 381 -13.85 -10.65 -11.91
CA ASP A 381 -14.16 -9.68 -10.88
C ASP A 381 -13.95 -8.26 -11.39
N GLY A 382 -14.90 -7.38 -11.15
CA GLY A 382 -14.81 -5.96 -11.50
C GLY A 382 -15.10 -5.07 -10.30
N ALA A 383 -14.17 -4.15 -10.00
CA ALA A 383 -14.38 -3.09 -9.01
C ALA A 383 -14.98 -1.87 -9.70
N PHE A 384 -16.10 -1.36 -9.20
CA PHE A 384 -16.72 -0.17 -9.78
C PHE A 384 -15.91 1.09 -9.51
N GLN A 385 -15.90 1.99 -10.48
CA GLN A 385 -15.36 3.33 -10.28
C GLN A 385 -16.22 4.10 -9.26
N ALA A 386 -15.60 4.77 -8.29
CA ALA A 386 -16.33 5.55 -7.28
C ALA A 386 -17.30 6.56 -7.93
N GLY A 387 -16.88 7.24 -9.00
CA GLY A 387 -17.71 8.15 -9.77
C GLY A 387 -18.91 7.49 -10.47
N PHE A 388 -18.77 6.24 -10.92
CA PHE A 388 -19.90 5.48 -11.48
C PHE A 388 -20.98 5.25 -10.42
N ILE A 389 -20.57 4.98 -9.17
CA ILE A 389 -21.48 4.75 -8.05
C ILE A 389 -22.15 6.06 -7.60
N THR A 390 -21.38 7.14 -7.45
CA THR A 390 -21.88 8.38 -6.84
C THR A 390 -22.53 9.35 -7.82
N ASN A 391 -22.04 9.40 -9.07
CA ASN A 391 -22.54 10.30 -10.10
C ASN A 391 -23.42 9.59 -11.14
N GLY A 392 -23.50 8.25 -11.07
CA GLY A 392 -24.16 7.44 -12.07
C GLY A 392 -23.36 7.33 -13.38
N PRO A 393 -23.77 6.41 -14.28
CA PRO A 393 -23.16 6.27 -15.58
C PRO A 393 -23.54 7.40 -16.53
N ASP A 394 -22.66 7.69 -17.49
CA ASP A 394 -22.88 8.72 -18.51
C ASP A 394 -24.19 8.54 -19.30
N PHE A 395 -24.64 7.30 -19.54
CA PHE A 395 -25.89 7.03 -20.25
C PHE A 395 -27.16 7.36 -19.43
N LEU A 396 -27.05 7.51 -18.11
CA LEU A 396 -28.12 8.03 -17.25
C LEU A 396 -27.96 9.53 -16.96
N GLY A 397 -27.07 10.21 -17.68
CA GLY A 397 -26.75 11.63 -17.47
C GLY A 397 -25.75 11.88 -16.34
N GLY A 398 -25.06 10.83 -15.88
CA GLY A 398 -23.94 10.96 -14.97
C GLY A 398 -22.70 11.57 -15.63
N ALA A 399 -21.71 11.88 -14.81
CA ALA A 399 -20.36 12.26 -15.26
C ALA A 399 -19.30 11.27 -14.75
N GLY A 400 -19.73 10.08 -14.36
CA GLY A 400 -18.86 9.02 -13.88
C GLY A 400 -18.34 8.23 -15.07
N GLY A 401 -17.04 8.38 -15.36
CA GLY A 401 -16.36 7.83 -16.54
C GLY A 401 -16.56 6.33 -16.81
N GLY A 402 -15.50 5.52 -16.69
CA GLY A 402 -15.61 4.08 -16.92
C GLY A 402 -16.49 3.40 -15.85
N MET A 403 -17.08 2.24 -16.18
CA MET A 403 -17.84 1.46 -15.19
C MET A 403 -16.92 0.86 -14.11
N PHE A 404 -15.77 0.34 -14.53
CA PHE A 404 -14.83 -0.34 -13.65
C PHE A 404 -13.53 0.43 -13.51
N THR A 405 -13.00 0.50 -12.28
CA THR A 405 -11.62 0.93 -12.03
C THR A 405 -10.65 -0.20 -12.27
N SER A 406 -11.01 -1.44 -11.95
CA SER A 406 -10.16 -2.60 -12.22
C SER A 406 -10.99 -3.83 -12.54
N VAL A 407 -10.41 -4.70 -13.35
CA VAL A 407 -11.03 -5.96 -13.78
C VAL A 407 -9.98 -7.07 -13.68
N ALA A 408 -10.33 -8.16 -13.00
CA ALA A 408 -9.49 -9.32 -12.82
C ALA A 408 -10.17 -10.55 -13.43
N ALA A 409 -9.46 -11.29 -14.27
CA ALA A 409 -9.88 -12.59 -14.78
C ALA A 409 -9.00 -13.69 -14.19
N GLY A 410 -9.61 -14.78 -13.72
CA GLY A 410 -8.93 -15.94 -13.17
C GLY A 410 -9.36 -17.23 -13.86
N TYR A 411 -8.46 -18.20 -13.94
CA TYR A 411 -8.76 -19.56 -14.39
C TYR A 411 -8.01 -20.58 -13.56
N ARG A 412 -8.73 -21.57 -13.03
CA ARG A 412 -8.15 -22.74 -12.34
C ARG A 412 -8.05 -23.93 -13.31
N PHE A 413 -6.96 -24.70 -13.29
CA PHE A 413 -6.70 -25.77 -14.27
C PHE A 413 -6.19 -27.09 -13.71
#